data_AF-K8AAW2-F1
#
_entry.id   AF-K8AAW2-F1
#
_cell.length_a   1.000
_cell.length_b   1.000
_cell.length_c   1.000
_cell.angle_alpha   90.00
_cell.angle_beta   90.00
_cell.angle_gamma   90.00
#
_symmetry.space_group_name_H-M   'P 1'
#
loop_
_entity.id
_entity.type
_entity.pdbx_description
1 polymer ?
#
loop_
_entity_poly.entity_id
_entity_poly.type
_entity_poly.pdbx_seq_one_letter_code
_entity_poly.pdbx_strand_id
1 'polypeptide(L)'
;MGQLIDGVWHDTWYDTKSTGGRFKRTSAAYRNWVTADGEPGPTGEGGFAAQKDRYHLYVSLACPWAHRTLMMRKLKGLESFISVSVVHPLMLENGWTFGDDFPAATGDTLYQHDFLYQLYLQADPHYSGRVTVPVCGIKNARPSAMNPPISSVCSTALSTRWARVPAITTRKRCVLRLTS
;
A
#
# COMPACT_ATOMS: atom_id res chain seq x y z
N MET A 1 4.57 2.39 18.46
CA MET A 1 4.98 2.18 17.05
C MET A 1 6.16 1.24 17.08
N GLY A 2 5.84 -0.05 17.20
CA GLY A 2 6.82 -1.11 17.13
C GLY A 2 7.44 -1.28 15.75
N GLN A 3 8.28 -2.29 15.64
CA GLN A 3 8.99 -2.67 14.43
C GLN A 3 9.20 -4.19 14.41
N LEU A 4 9.41 -4.74 13.22
CA LEU A 4 9.90 -6.10 13.07
C LEU A 4 11.43 -6.08 13.10
N ILE A 5 12.03 -7.04 13.80
CA ILE A 5 13.47 -7.33 13.77
C ILE A 5 13.59 -8.82 13.49
N ASP A 6 14.14 -9.16 12.32
CA ASP A 6 14.36 -10.51 11.81
C ASP A 6 13.11 -11.40 11.91
N GLY A 7 11.95 -10.81 11.58
CA GLY A 7 10.67 -11.51 11.60
C GLY A 7 9.93 -11.48 12.95
N VAL A 8 10.54 -10.93 13.99
CA VAL A 8 9.94 -10.88 15.34
C VAL A 8 9.41 -9.47 15.62
N TRP A 9 8.19 -9.38 16.15
CA TRP A 9 7.59 -8.10 16.52
C TRP A 9 8.17 -7.57 17.84
N HIS A 10 8.60 -6.31 17.82
CA HIS A 10 9.07 -5.59 18.99
C HIS A 10 8.28 -4.30 19.15
N ASP A 11 7.57 -4.13 20.27
CA ASP A 11 6.91 -2.88 20.64
C ASP A 11 7.90 -1.86 21.23
N THR A 12 8.90 -1.49 20.44
CA THR A 12 9.89 -0.47 20.84
C THR A 12 9.60 0.83 20.12
N TRP A 13 9.41 1.89 20.91
CA TRP A 13 9.21 3.25 20.38
C TRP A 13 10.52 3.82 19.79
N TYR A 14 10.42 4.92 19.04
CA TYR A 14 11.59 5.58 18.44
C TYR A 14 12.68 5.86 19.47
N ASP A 15 13.90 5.36 19.23
CA ASP A 15 15.07 5.84 19.94
C ASP A 15 15.43 7.25 19.45
N THR A 16 14.79 8.24 20.07
CA THR A 16 15.10 9.66 19.86
C THR A 16 16.32 10.11 20.65
N LYS A 17 16.86 9.27 21.54
CA LYS A 17 18.07 9.60 22.32
C LYS A 17 19.31 9.53 21.44
N SER A 18 19.43 8.53 20.56
CA SER A 18 20.57 8.39 19.64
C SER A 18 20.64 9.45 18.52
N THR A 19 19.54 10.17 18.25
CA THR A 19 19.50 11.22 17.21
C THR A 19 19.43 12.65 17.76
N GLY A 20 19.62 12.84 19.07
CA GLY A 20 19.52 14.15 19.71
C GLY A 20 18.15 14.80 19.54
N GLY A 21 17.07 14.00 19.59
CA GLY A 21 15.69 14.48 19.44
C GLY A 21 15.22 14.68 18.00
N ARG A 22 16.08 14.49 16.98
CA ARG A 22 15.65 14.60 15.57
C ARG A 22 14.91 13.34 15.13
N PHE A 23 13.71 13.52 14.57
CA PHE A 23 13.00 12.45 13.89
C PHE A 23 13.70 12.08 12.58
N LYS A 24 14.44 10.96 12.56
CA LYS A 24 15.04 10.41 11.35
C LYS A 24 14.09 9.37 10.74
N ARG A 25 13.58 9.64 9.54
CA ARG A 25 12.72 8.69 8.82
C ARG A 25 13.54 7.48 8.38
N THR A 26 13.18 6.30 8.87
CA THR A 26 13.61 5.04 8.27
C THR A 26 13.10 4.99 6.83
N SER A 27 13.97 4.63 5.89
CA SER A 27 13.60 4.47 4.49
C SER A 27 12.57 3.36 4.34
N ALA A 28 11.55 3.61 3.51
CA ALA A 28 10.60 2.58 3.13
C ALA A 28 11.33 1.42 2.42
N ALA A 29 11.14 0.20 2.90
CA ALA A 29 11.86 -0.99 2.43
C ALA A 29 11.44 -1.38 1.01
N TYR A 30 10.14 -1.33 0.71
CA TYR A 30 9.62 -1.77 -0.58
C TYR A 30 9.30 -0.58 -1.49
N ARG A 31 10.05 -0.45 -2.60
CA ARG A 31 9.96 0.69 -3.52
C ARG A 31 9.67 0.32 -4.97
N ASN A 32 8.95 -0.78 -5.18
CA ASN A 32 8.52 -1.22 -6.49
C ASN A 32 7.43 -0.31 -7.04
N TRP A 33 7.38 -0.16 -8.36
CA TRP A 33 6.47 0.74 -9.06
C TRP A 33 5.46 -0.02 -9.89
N VAL A 34 4.19 0.38 -9.80
CA VAL A 34 3.18 -0.08 -10.74
C VAL A 34 3.27 0.74 -12.02
N THR A 35 3.57 0.09 -13.14
CA THR A 35 3.72 0.69 -14.48
C THR A 35 2.67 0.11 -15.44
N ALA A 36 2.42 0.77 -16.57
CA ALA A 36 1.35 0.34 -17.48
C ALA A 36 1.64 -1.03 -18.12
N ASP A 37 2.91 -1.29 -18.41
CA ASP A 37 3.48 -2.46 -19.07
C ASP A 37 4.11 -3.46 -18.08
N GLY A 38 4.42 -3.03 -16.85
CA GLY A 38 5.11 -3.85 -15.86
C GLY A 38 6.63 -3.70 -15.89
N GLU A 39 7.16 -2.78 -16.69
CA GLU A 39 8.58 -2.42 -16.66
C GLU A 39 8.96 -1.81 -15.29
N PRO A 40 10.21 -2.00 -14.84
CA PRO A 40 10.68 -1.43 -13.58
C PRO A 40 10.56 0.10 -13.58
N GLY A 41 10.24 0.65 -12.41
CA GLY A 41 10.28 2.09 -12.20
C GLY A 41 11.69 2.61 -11.92
N PRO A 42 11.82 3.87 -11.49
CA PRO A 42 13.11 4.45 -11.06
C PRO A 42 13.81 3.68 -9.93
N THR A 43 13.08 2.86 -9.16
CA THR A 43 13.60 2.05 -8.07
C THR A 43 12.88 0.70 -8.01
N GLY A 44 13.48 -0.30 -7.36
CA GLY A 44 12.86 -1.62 -7.19
C GLY A 44 12.82 -2.43 -8.48
N GLU A 45 11.99 -3.47 -8.48
CA GLU A 45 11.89 -4.43 -9.57
C GLU A 45 10.67 -4.19 -10.47
N GLY A 46 10.72 -4.79 -11.67
CA GLY A 46 9.59 -4.85 -12.61
C GLY A 46 8.60 -5.97 -12.27
N GLY A 47 7.68 -6.26 -13.18
CA GLY A 47 6.63 -7.27 -13.02
C GLY A 47 5.30 -6.72 -12.47
N PHE A 48 5.23 -5.43 -12.17
CA PHE A 48 4.06 -4.77 -11.59
C PHE A 48 3.23 -4.04 -12.65
N ALA A 49 2.71 -4.78 -13.63
CA ALA A 49 1.82 -4.22 -14.66
C ALA A 49 0.48 -3.79 -14.07
N ALA A 50 -0.01 -2.62 -14.47
CA ALA A 50 -1.28 -2.05 -14.04
C ALA A 50 -2.45 -2.87 -14.62
N GLN A 51 -3.12 -3.63 -13.75
CA GLN A 51 -4.18 -4.56 -14.11
C GLN A 51 -5.34 -4.41 -13.12
N LYS A 52 -6.55 -4.55 -13.64
CA LYS A 52 -7.76 -4.57 -12.82
C LYS A 52 -7.72 -5.81 -11.91
N ASP A 53 -8.24 -5.66 -10.70
CA ASP A 53 -8.40 -6.77 -9.73
C ASP A 53 -7.09 -7.46 -9.32
N ARG A 54 -5.95 -6.80 -9.53
CA ARG A 54 -4.62 -7.30 -9.13
C ARG A 54 -4.08 -6.63 -7.87
N TYR A 55 -4.50 -5.40 -7.57
CA TYR A 55 -3.92 -4.61 -6.48
C TYR A 55 -4.91 -4.42 -5.34
N HIS A 56 -4.38 -4.45 -4.12
CA HIS A 56 -5.12 -4.22 -2.89
C HIS A 56 -4.38 -3.19 -2.03
N LEU A 57 -5.10 -2.24 -1.44
CA LEU A 57 -4.53 -1.15 -0.67
C LEU A 57 -4.95 -1.25 0.80
N TYR A 58 -3.97 -1.34 1.70
CA TYR A 58 -4.17 -1.29 3.15
C TYR A 58 -3.92 0.12 3.66
N VAL A 59 -4.90 0.71 4.33
CA VAL A 59 -4.87 2.11 4.80
C VAL A 59 -5.39 2.25 6.22
N SER A 60 -4.94 3.30 6.92
CA SER A 60 -5.65 3.85 8.08
C SER A 60 -6.25 5.20 7.70
N LEU A 61 -7.53 5.41 8.05
CA LEU A 61 -8.19 6.71 7.83
C LEU A 61 -7.61 7.81 8.74
N ALA A 62 -6.98 7.43 9.86
CA ALA A 62 -6.33 8.37 10.78
C ALA A 62 -4.93 8.83 10.29
N CYS A 63 -4.34 8.16 9.29
CA CYS A 63 -2.99 8.47 8.83
C CYS A 63 -2.98 9.43 7.62
N PRO A 64 -2.33 10.60 7.71
CA PRO A 64 -2.31 11.57 6.60
C PRO A 64 -1.55 11.06 5.37
N TRP A 65 -0.57 10.16 5.53
CA TRP A 65 0.12 9.56 4.39
C TRP A 65 -0.76 8.57 3.63
N ALA A 66 -1.54 7.77 4.34
CA ALA A 66 -2.49 6.85 3.73
C ALA A 66 -3.65 7.62 3.07
N HIS A 67 -4.12 8.70 3.70
CA HIS A 67 -5.18 9.55 3.15
C HIS A 67 -4.84 10.09 1.75
N ARG A 68 -3.57 10.47 1.49
CA ARG A 68 -3.11 10.91 0.15
C ARG A 68 -3.35 9.86 -0.93
N THR A 69 -3.19 8.57 -0.61
CA THR A 69 -3.44 7.47 -1.57
C THR A 69 -4.92 7.30 -1.87
N LEU A 70 -5.78 7.47 -0.87
CA LEU A 70 -7.24 7.43 -1.04
C LEU A 70 -7.74 8.61 -1.89
N MET A 71 -7.21 9.81 -1.65
CA MET A 71 -7.52 10.98 -2.49
C MET A 71 -7.12 10.73 -3.95
N MET A 72 -5.90 10.24 -4.19
CA MET A 72 -5.46 9.93 -5.56
C MET A 72 -6.32 8.83 -6.21
N ARG A 73 -6.69 7.79 -5.46
CA ARG A 73 -7.61 6.74 -5.92
C ARG A 73 -8.94 7.32 -6.39
N LYS A 74 -9.52 8.25 -5.64
CA LYS A 74 -10.77 8.95 -6.00
C LYS A 74 -10.59 9.88 -7.20
N LEU A 75 -9.57 10.74 -7.18
CA LEU A 75 -9.33 11.72 -8.25
C LEU A 75 -9.02 11.07 -9.60
N LYS A 76 -8.42 9.87 -9.60
CA LYS A 76 -8.07 9.11 -10.80
C LYS A 76 -9.13 8.08 -11.22
N GLY A 77 -10.23 7.92 -10.47
CA GLY A 77 -11.27 6.94 -10.80
C GLY A 77 -10.82 5.49 -10.67
N LEU A 78 -9.89 5.20 -9.75
CA LEU A 78 -9.26 3.88 -9.59
C LEU A 78 -10.04 2.94 -8.68
N GLU A 79 -11.25 3.30 -8.28
CA GLU A 79 -12.00 2.53 -7.29
C GLU A 79 -12.32 1.10 -7.73
N SER A 80 -12.56 0.90 -9.03
CA SER A 80 -12.83 -0.40 -9.64
C SER A 80 -11.57 -1.22 -9.93
N PHE A 81 -10.37 -0.64 -9.78
CA PHE A 81 -9.10 -1.32 -10.04
C PHE A 81 -8.39 -1.74 -8.75
N ILE A 82 -8.53 -0.93 -7.70
CA ILE A 82 -7.83 -1.09 -6.43
C ILE A 82 -8.86 -1.21 -5.32
N SER A 83 -8.98 -2.41 -4.77
CA SER A 83 -9.75 -2.65 -3.54
C SER A 83 -8.98 -2.14 -2.33
N VAL A 84 -9.70 -1.86 -1.24
CA VAL A 84 -9.13 -1.23 -0.04
C VAL A 84 -9.56 -2.01 1.19
N SER A 85 -8.62 -2.23 2.12
CA SER A 85 -8.89 -2.64 3.51
C SER A 85 -8.47 -1.51 4.45
N VAL A 86 -9.32 -1.19 5.41
CA VAL A 86 -9.11 -0.16 6.42
C VAL A 86 -8.73 -0.83 7.73
N VAL A 87 -7.52 -0.57 8.21
CA VAL A 87 -7.06 -1.03 9.53
C VAL A 87 -7.78 -0.28 10.64
N HIS A 88 -7.83 -0.90 11.80
CA HIS A 88 -8.36 -0.30 13.01
C HIS A 88 -7.61 1.00 13.36
N PRO A 89 -8.30 2.09 13.78
CA PRO A 89 -7.66 3.38 14.04
C PRO A 89 -6.74 3.38 15.27
N LEU A 90 -7.01 2.52 16.27
CA LEU A 90 -6.18 2.40 17.46
C LEU A 90 -4.94 1.56 17.16
N MET A 91 -3.77 2.15 17.40
CA MET A 91 -2.47 1.52 17.23
C MET A 91 -1.83 1.33 18.60
N LEU A 92 -1.93 0.12 19.15
CA LEU A 92 -1.45 -0.24 20.49
C LEU A 92 -0.15 -1.07 20.40
N GLU A 93 0.03 -2.02 21.31
CA GLU A 93 1.22 -2.89 21.45
C GLU A 93 1.58 -3.68 20.18
N ASN A 94 0.58 -4.10 19.40
CA ASN A 94 0.78 -4.87 18.15
C ASN A 94 0.82 -3.99 16.89
N GLY A 95 0.87 -2.67 17.04
CA GLY A 95 0.83 -1.74 15.93
C GLY A 95 -0.56 -1.67 15.27
N TRP A 96 -0.61 -1.70 13.94
CA TRP A 96 -1.86 -1.62 13.19
C TRP A 96 -2.55 -2.98 13.18
N THR A 97 -3.80 -3.02 13.62
CA THR A 97 -4.61 -4.24 13.70
C THR A 97 -5.74 -4.23 12.67
N PHE A 98 -6.28 -5.41 12.38
CA PHE A 98 -7.42 -5.62 11.51
C PHE A 98 -8.72 -5.90 12.30
N GLY A 99 -8.83 -5.36 13.52
CA GLY A 99 -10.09 -5.39 14.27
C GLY A 99 -11.22 -4.72 13.48
N ASP A 100 -12.38 -5.37 13.45
CA ASP A 100 -13.59 -4.95 12.74
C ASP A 100 -14.67 -4.38 13.67
N ASP A 101 -14.32 -4.18 14.95
CA ASP A 101 -15.16 -3.62 16.00
C ASP A 101 -15.37 -2.10 15.90
N PHE A 102 -14.69 -1.44 14.97
CA PHE A 102 -14.84 -0.01 14.69
C PHE A 102 -15.62 0.23 13.39
N PRO A 103 -16.63 1.12 13.34
CA PRO A 103 -17.54 1.28 12.19
C PRO A 103 -16.91 1.55 10.82
N ALA A 104 -15.66 2.02 10.79
CA ALA A 104 -14.92 2.32 9.55
C ALA A 104 -13.74 1.36 9.29
N ALA A 105 -13.45 0.45 10.23
CA ALA A 105 -12.47 -0.61 10.03
C ALA A 105 -13.14 -1.76 9.29
N THR A 106 -12.42 -2.38 8.35
CA THR A 106 -12.98 -3.45 7.51
C THR A 106 -12.37 -4.81 7.81
N GLY A 107 -11.37 -4.86 8.68
CA GLY A 107 -10.43 -5.98 8.78
C GLY A 107 -9.64 -6.22 7.48
N ASP A 108 -8.90 -7.33 7.43
CA ASP A 108 -8.19 -7.77 6.24
C ASP A 108 -9.12 -8.58 5.32
N THR A 109 -9.63 -7.90 4.29
CA THR A 109 -10.55 -8.50 3.32
C THR A 109 -9.88 -9.45 2.33
N LEU A 110 -8.54 -9.60 2.38
CA LEU A 110 -7.79 -10.43 1.45
C LEU A 110 -7.31 -11.74 2.09
N TYR A 111 -6.54 -11.66 3.17
CA TYR A 111 -5.92 -12.84 3.80
C TYR A 111 -6.40 -13.12 5.23
N GLN A 112 -7.31 -12.28 5.75
CA GLN A 112 -7.89 -12.44 7.09
C GLN A 112 -6.83 -12.43 8.20
N HIS A 113 -5.75 -11.67 8.01
CA HIS A 113 -4.77 -11.41 9.06
C HIS A 113 -5.37 -10.59 10.20
N ASP A 114 -4.84 -10.78 11.41
CA ASP A 114 -5.20 -10.00 12.60
C ASP A 114 -4.38 -8.71 12.70
N PHE A 115 -3.14 -8.73 12.17
CA PHE A 115 -2.18 -7.64 12.30
C PHE A 115 -1.51 -7.28 10.98
N LEU A 116 -1.27 -5.98 10.78
CA LEU A 116 -0.63 -5.48 9.55
C LEU A 116 0.79 -6.05 9.36
N TYR A 117 1.51 -6.34 10.44
CA TYR A 117 2.87 -6.89 10.34
C TYR A 117 2.88 -8.30 9.74
N GLN A 118 1.79 -9.07 9.84
CA GLN A 118 1.69 -10.40 9.25
C GLN A 118 1.77 -10.33 7.71
N LEU A 119 1.28 -9.25 7.10
CA LEU A 119 1.50 -9.01 5.66
C LEU A 119 2.98 -8.82 5.31
N TYR A 120 3.75 -8.16 6.19
CA TYR A 120 5.18 -8.00 5.99
C TYR A 120 5.91 -9.33 6.14
N LEU A 121 5.55 -10.14 7.13
CA LEU A 121 6.10 -11.48 7.33
C LEU A 121 5.75 -12.45 6.20
N GLN A 122 4.54 -12.32 5.64
CA GLN A 122 4.14 -13.10 4.48
C GLN A 122 4.95 -12.73 3.23
N ALA A 123 5.38 -11.47 3.11
CA ALA A 123 6.25 -11.04 2.02
C ALA A 123 7.73 -11.43 2.24
N ASP A 124 8.20 -11.29 3.48
CA ASP A 124 9.54 -11.62 3.91
C ASP A 124 9.52 -12.06 5.38
N PRO A 125 9.67 -13.37 5.67
CA PRO A 125 9.67 -13.89 7.03
C PRO A 125 10.77 -13.33 7.92
N HIS A 126 11.83 -12.74 7.34
CA HIS A 126 12.96 -12.15 8.06
C HIS A 126 12.97 -10.62 7.98
N TYR A 127 11.83 -10.01 7.64
CA TYR A 127 11.74 -8.56 7.49
C TYR A 127 12.19 -7.83 8.75
N SER A 128 13.14 -6.92 8.57
CA SER A 128 13.66 -6.01 9.60
C SER A 128 13.30 -4.58 9.23
N GLY A 129 12.33 -3.99 9.93
CA GLY A 129 11.89 -2.63 9.65
C GLY A 129 10.55 -2.26 10.26
N ARG A 130 10.12 -1.03 9.97
CA ARG A 130 8.83 -0.52 10.46
C ARG A 130 7.69 -1.05 9.59
N VAL A 131 6.56 -1.27 10.25
CA VAL A 131 5.29 -1.67 9.66
C VAL A 131 4.39 -0.44 9.59
N THR A 132 4.13 0.04 8.38
CA THR A 132 3.51 1.37 8.17
C THR A 132 2.45 1.33 7.08
N VAL A 133 1.37 2.10 7.27
CA VAL A 133 0.41 2.40 6.20
C VAL A 133 0.83 3.64 5.40
N PRO A 134 0.49 3.76 4.11
CA PRO A 134 -0.25 2.79 3.29
C PRO A 134 0.63 1.64 2.77
N VAL A 135 0.03 0.47 2.57
CA VAL A 135 0.68 -0.69 1.92
C VAL A 135 -0.12 -1.11 0.69
N CYS A 136 0.54 -1.34 -0.44
CA CYS A 136 -0.07 -1.93 -1.62
C CYS A 136 0.37 -3.39 -1.75
N GLY A 137 -0.58 -4.31 -1.63
CA GLY A 137 -0.39 -5.73 -1.86
C GLY A 137 -0.84 -6.14 -3.26
N ILE A 138 -0.25 -7.21 -3.79
CA ILE A 138 -0.76 -7.92 -4.97
C ILE A 138 -1.71 -9.03 -4.53
N LYS A 139 -2.87 -9.10 -5.17
CA LYS A 139 -3.78 -10.24 -5.11
C LYS A 139 -3.22 -11.37 -5.97
N ASN A 140 -3.14 -12.58 -5.42
CA ASN A 140 -2.77 -13.80 -6.16
C ASN A 140 -1.46 -13.64 -6.96
N ALA A 141 -0.35 -13.37 -6.27
CA ALA A 141 0.97 -13.46 -6.90
C ALA A 141 1.12 -14.86 -7.54
N ARG A 142 1.68 -14.94 -8.75
CA ARG A 142 1.90 -16.22 -9.43
C ARG A 142 2.72 -17.16 -8.53
N PRO A 143 2.48 -18.48 -8.57
CA PRO A 143 3.13 -19.46 -7.69
C PRO A 143 4.67 -19.51 -7.77
N SER A 144 5.31 -18.83 -8.72
CA SER A 144 6.78 -18.71 -8.78
C SER A 144 7.38 -17.75 -7.75
N ALA A 145 6.56 -16.92 -7.09
CA ALA A 145 6.99 -16.11 -5.95
C ALA A 145 6.38 -16.72 -4.69
N MET A 146 7.19 -17.45 -3.92
CA MET A 146 6.77 -18.14 -2.69
C MET A 146 6.17 -17.19 -1.63
N ASN A 147 6.37 -15.87 -1.82
CA ASN A 147 5.81 -14.78 -1.02
C ASN A 147 5.19 -13.71 -1.96
N PRO A 148 3.95 -13.22 -1.74
CA PRO A 148 3.39 -12.14 -2.54
C PRO A 148 4.17 -10.83 -2.29
N PRO A 149 4.69 -10.17 -3.32
CA PRO A 149 5.45 -8.94 -3.13
C PRO A 149 4.53 -7.83 -2.63
N ILE A 150 4.90 -7.20 -1.52
CA ILE A 150 4.28 -5.97 -1.03
C ILE A 150 5.08 -4.76 -1.55
N SER A 151 4.38 -3.66 -1.81
CA SER A 151 5.02 -2.37 -2.09
C SER A 151 4.49 -1.31 -1.12
N SER A 152 5.40 -0.64 -0.42
CA SER A 152 5.08 0.49 0.46
C SER A 152 4.99 1.82 -0.31
N VAL A 153 5.40 1.84 -1.58
CA VAL A 153 5.35 3.03 -2.45
C VAL A 153 4.11 2.96 -3.36
N CYS A 154 2.92 3.00 -2.75
CA CYS A 154 1.68 3.12 -3.54
C CYS A 154 1.45 4.55 -4.04
N SER A 155 1.81 5.56 -3.24
CA SER A 155 1.42 6.96 -3.47
C SER A 155 2.08 7.57 -4.71
N THR A 156 3.36 7.27 -4.96
CA THR A 156 4.07 7.78 -6.14
C THR A 156 3.70 7.01 -7.41
N ALA A 157 3.41 5.71 -7.29
CA ALA A 157 2.96 4.89 -8.42
C ALA A 157 1.59 5.36 -8.95
N LEU A 158 0.67 5.75 -8.07
CA LEU A 158 -0.68 6.22 -8.45
C LEU A 158 -0.69 7.58 -9.16
N SER A 159 0.32 8.44 -8.95
CA SER A 159 0.24 9.84 -9.38
C SER A 159 0.53 10.06 -10.87
N THR A 160 1.45 9.28 -11.48
CA THR A 160 2.06 9.67 -12.76
C THR A 160 1.90 8.69 -13.93
N ARG A 161 1.68 7.38 -13.71
CA ARG A 161 1.65 6.41 -14.84
C ARG A 161 0.40 5.54 -14.99
N TRP A 162 -0.53 5.54 -14.04
CA TRP A 162 -1.85 4.89 -14.24
C TRP A 162 -2.70 5.56 -15.33
N ALA A 163 -2.40 6.82 -15.69
CA ALA A 163 -3.11 7.55 -16.73
C ALA A 163 -2.91 7.00 -18.17
N ARG A 164 -1.97 6.07 -18.38
CA ARG A 164 -1.73 5.44 -19.69
C ARG A 164 -2.31 4.04 -19.83
N VAL A 165 -3.01 3.52 -18.81
CA VAL A 165 -3.73 2.24 -18.93
C VAL A 165 -4.96 2.47 -19.83
N PRO A 166 -5.06 1.81 -21.00
CA PRO A 166 -6.13 2.06 -21.97
C PRO A 166 -7.55 1.91 -21.39
N ALA A 167 -7.70 1.06 -20.36
CA ALA A 167 -8.96 0.83 -19.66
C ALA A 167 -9.46 2.03 -18.83
N ILE A 168 -8.61 3.01 -18.51
CA ILE A 168 -8.95 4.20 -17.73
C ILE A 168 -9.26 5.39 -18.65
N THR A 169 -8.65 5.45 -19.84
CA THR A 169 -8.73 6.59 -20.77
C THR A 169 -10.04 6.67 -21.57
N THR A 170 -10.95 5.69 -21.43
CA THR A 170 -12.19 5.63 -22.23
C THR A 170 -13.28 6.60 -21.76
N ARG A 171 -13.16 7.23 -20.57
CA ARG A 171 -14.08 8.28 -20.13
C ARG A 171 -13.42 9.65 -20.20
N LYS A 172 -13.54 10.30 -21.37
CA LYS A 172 -13.58 11.76 -21.63
C LYS A 172 -12.98 12.09 -23.02
N ARG A 173 -13.64 11.63 -24.08
CA ARG A 173 -13.76 12.43 -25.31
C ARG A 173 -15.24 12.75 -25.49
N CYS A 174 -15.74 13.66 -24.65
CA CYS A 174 -16.97 14.38 -25.00
C CYS A 174 -16.57 15.33 -26.13
N VAL A 175 -16.72 14.85 -27.36
CA VAL A 175 -16.57 15.68 -28.56
C VAL A 175 -17.78 16.62 -28.55
N LEU A 176 -17.57 17.85 -28.10
CA LEU A 176 -18.45 18.97 -28.44
C LEU A 176 -18.34 19.18 -29.95
N ARG A 177 -19.14 18.42 -30.71
CA ARG A 177 -19.52 18.77 -32.08
C ARG A 177 -20.53 19.90 -31.95
N LEU A 178 -20.06 21.13 -32.09
CA LEU A 178 -20.93 22.24 -32.50
C LEU A 178 -21.31 21.96 -33.95
N THR A 179 -22.55 21.57 -34.18
CA THR A 179 -23.17 21.57 -35.51
C THR A 179 -23.96 22.84 -35.67
N SER A 180 -23.60 23.56 -36.74
CA SER A 180 -24.36 24.57 -37.51
C SER A 180 -24.62 25.92 -36.84
#